data_AF-A0A1V6CH90-F1
#
_entry.id   AF-A0A1V6CH90-F1
#
_cell.length_a   1.000
_cell.length_b   1.000
_cell.length_c   1.000
_cell.angle_alpha   90.00
_cell.angle_beta   90.00
_cell.angle_gamma   90.00
#
_symmetry.space_group_name_H-M   'P 1'
#
loop_
_entity.id
_entity.type
_entity.pdbx_description
1 polymer ?
#
loop_
_entity_poly.entity_id
_entity_poly.type
_entity_poly.pdbx_seq_one_letter_code
_entity_poly.pdbx_strand_id
1 'polypeptide(L)'
;MFYCRLIPVICFFIAVAVFSFSSPLQGAEWKMFYQKMNEKGAGGKYENLNYYYDKESIEKPSKGIARVWFKTTVGDDDSENLAEKDGSDESEQYRGHIEINCKSKSYRMIEETSSDSSESEGKGLQPSAGKAPRRLYLDSALGALWSNLCE
;
A
#
# COMPACT_ATOMS: atom_id res chain seq x y z
N MET A 1 44.84 -17.47 37.08
CA MET A 1 44.69 -17.15 35.64
C MET A 1 43.43 -17.81 35.07
N PHE A 2 42.23 -17.52 35.59
CA PHE A 2 40.98 -18.17 35.13
C PHE A 2 40.10 -17.28 34.23
N TYR A 3 40.39 -15.98 34.15
CA TYR A 3 39.58 -15.03 33.37
C TYR A 3 39.88 -15.03 31.85
N CYS A 4 41.03 -15.57 31.41
CA CYS A 4 41.39 -15.59 29.98
C CYS A 4 40.58 -16.56 29.11
N ARG A 5 39.86 -17.53 29.70
CA ARG A 5 39.08 -18.53 28.94
C ARG A 5 37.58 -18.24 28.85
N LEU A 6 37.09 -17.23 29.57
CA LEU A 6 35.67 -16.85 29.57
C LEU A 6 35.35 -15.78 28.51
N ILE A 7 36.35 -15.02 28.07
CA ILE A 7 36.22 -13.97 27.04
C ILE A 7 35.68 -14.51 25.70
N PRO A 8 36.17 -15.63 25.13
CA PRO A 8 35.65 -16.12 23.84
C PRO A 8 34.21 -16.64 23.94
N VAL A 9 33.81 -17.16 25.11
CA VAL A 9 32.44 -17.67 25.33
C VAL A 9 31.45 -16.50 25.40
N ILE A 10 31.81 -15.42 26.09
CA ILE A 10 31.00 -14.21 26.17
C ILE A 10 30.85 -13.56 24.77
N CYS A 11 31.93 -13.51 23.98
CA CYS A 11 31.86 -13.01 22.60
C CYS A 11 30.93 -13.84 21.70
N PHE A 12 30.91 -15.17 21.88
CA PHE A 12 30.01 -16.05 21.12
C PHE A 12 28.54 -15.81 21.45
N PHE A 13 28.19 -15.63 22.72
CA PHE A 13 26.82 -15.30 23.13
C PHE A 13 26.37 -13.91 22.65
N ILE A 14 27.27 -12.93 22.63
CA ILE A 14 26.97 -11.61 22.05
C ILE A 14 26.74 -11.72 20.54
N ALA A 15 27.56 -12.49 19.82
CA ALA A 15 27.38 -12.68 18.38
C ALA A 15 26.04 -13.35 18.02
N VAL A 16 25.61 -14.34 18.79
CA VAL A 16 24.30 -15.01 18.59
C VAL A 16 23.13 -14.07 18.91
N ALA A 17 23.27 -13.18 19.89
CA ALA A 17 22.25 -12.20 20.23
C ALA A 17 22.07 -11.12 19.14
N VAL A 18 23.15 -10.70 18.47
CA VAL A 18 23.07 -9.71 17.37
C VAL A 18 22.46 -10.31 16.11
N PHE A 19 22.71 -11.60 15.82
CA PHE A 19 22.10 -12.28 14.68
C PHE A 19 20.60 -12.55 14.82
N SER A 20 20.07 -12.53 16.05
CA SER A 20 18.65 -12.82 16.31
C SER A 20 17.71 -11.62 16.10
N PHE A 21 18.24 -10.44 15.81
CA PHE A 21 17.45 -9.22 15.54
C PHE A 21 17.36 -8.85 14.05
N SER A 22 17.71 -9.76 13.16
CA SER A 22 17.32 -9.65 11.76
C SER A 22 15.95 -10.27 11.58
N SER A 23 14.92 -9.65 12.15
CA SER A 23 13.57 -9.87 11.61
C SER A 23 13.67 -9.53 10.13
N PRO A 24 13.25 -10.40 9.19
CA PRO A 24 13.08 -9.95 7.83
C PRO A 24 12.18 -8.73 7.91
N LEU A 25 12.63 -7.61 7.33
CA LEU A 25 11.72 -6.55 6.95
C LEU A 25 10.71 -7.27 6.07
N GLN A 26 9.56 -7.64 6.63
CA GLN A 26 8.45 -8.16 5.84
C GLN A 26 8.14 -7.02 4.88
N GLY A 27 8.54 -7.23 3.62
CA GLY A 27 8.23 -6.29 2.56
C GLY A 27 6.71 -6.19 2.49
N ALA A 28 6.19 -4.97 2.39
CA ALA A 28 4.76 -4.72 2.30
C ALA A 28 4.08 -5.70 1.33
N GLU A 29 3.14 -6.50 1.83
CA GLU A 29 2.43 -7.49 1.01
C GLU A 29 1.32 -6.81 0.21
N TRP A 30 1.66 -6.35 -0.99
CA TRP A 30 0.71 -5.70 -1.90
C TRP A 30 -0.17 -6.72 -2.62
N LYS A 31 -1.48 -6.62 -2.44
CA LYS A 31 -2.47 -7.46 -3.13
C LYS A 31 -3.30 -6.66 -4.11
N MET A 32 -3.38 -7.13 -5.35
CA MET A 32 -4.27 -6.58 -6.36
C MET A 32 -5.74 -6.82 -5.95
N PHE A 33 -6.57 -5.79 -6.06
CA PHE A 33 -8.01 -5.88 -5.77
C PHE A 33 -8.89 -5.44 -6.93
N TYR A 34 -8.34 -4.76 -7.92
CA TYR A 34 -9.08 -4.29 -9.08
C TYR A 34 -8.15 -4.06 -10.27
N GLN A 35 -8.65 -4.33 -11.47
CA GLN A 35 -7.96 -4.06 -12.72
C GLN A 35 -8.95 -3.39 -13.67
N LYS A 36 -8.50 -2.34 -14.35
CA LYS A 36 -9.27 -1.63 -15.36
C LYS A 36 -8.49 -1.61 -16.67
N MET A 37 -9.02 -2.32 -17.66
CA MET A 37 -8.41 -2.40 -18.99
C MET A 37 -8.82 -1.22 -19.86
N ASN A 38 -7.96 -0.85 -20.80
CA ASN A 38 -8.23 0.15 -21.84
C ASN A 38 -8.73 1.50 -21.28
N GLU A 39 -8.09 2.00 -20.23
CA GLU A 39 -8.36 3.35 -19.74
C GLU A 39 -7.54 4.38 -20.52
N LYS A 40 -8.17 5.48 -20.93
CA LYS A 40 -7.46 6.56 -21.62
C LYS A 40 -6.62 7.33 -20.59
N GLY A 41 -5.32 7.09 -20.58
CA GLY A 41 -4.34 7.76 -19.72
C GLY A 41 -4.16 9.24 -20.08
N ALA A 42 -3.40 9.96 -19.24
CA ALA A 42 -3.17 11.41 -19.37
C ALA A 42 -2.51 11.80 -20.72
N GLY A 43 -1.73 10.90 -21.32
CA GLY A 43 -1.10 11.07 -22.63
C GLY A 43 -1.97 10.70 -23.83
N GLY A 44 -3.25 10.38 -23.63
CA GLY A 44 -4.17 9.96 -24.69
C GLY A 44 -3.93 8.54 -25.22
N LYS A 45 -3.00 7.80 -24.64
CA LYS A 45 -2.80 6.35 -24.85
C LYS A 45 -3.77 5.55 -23.98
N TYR A 46 -4.13 4.37 -24.45
CA TYR A 46 -4.86 3.40 -23.64
C TYR A 46 -3.86 2.65 -22.78
N GLU A 47 -4.16 2.55 -21.49
CA GLU A 47 -3.33 1.92 -20.46
C GLU A 47 -4.20 1.00 -19.61
N ASN A 48 -3.61 -0.08 -19.09
CA ASN A 48 -4.26 -0.92 -18.11
C ASN A 48 -3.88 -0.42 -16.72
N LEU A 49 -4.87 -0.10 -15.89
CA LEU A 49 -4.64 0.33 -14.52
C LEU A 49 -4.84 -0.84 -13.56
N ASN A 50 -3.81 -1.13 -12.79
CA ASN A 50 -3.84 -2.12 -11.73
C ASN A 50 -3.91 -1.41 -10.37
N TYR A 51 -4.80 -1.89 -9.49
CA TYR A 51 -4.98 -1.32 -8.16
C TYR A 51 -4.63 -2.34 -7.08
N TYR A 52 -3.78 -1.92 -6.15
CA TYR A 52 -3.26 -2.77 -5.07
C TYR A 52 -3.50 -2.14 -3.71
N TYR A 53 -3.67 -2.97 -2.69
CA TYR A 53 -3.66 -2.54 -1.30
C TYR A 53 -2.59 -3.30 -0.52
N ASP A 54 -1.98 -2.64 0.45
CA ASP A 54 -0.99 -3.26 1.35
C ASP A 54 -1.73 -3.95 2.50
N LYS A 55 -1.68 -5.29 2.53
CA LYS A 55 -2.34 -6.11 3.54
C LYS A 55 -1.79 -5.86 4.95
N GLU A 56 -0.50 -5.62 5.07
CA GLU A 56 0.16 -5.42 6.37
C GLU A 56 -0.19 -4.05 6.95
N SER A 57 -0.59 -3.12 6.09
CA SER A 57 -1.02 -1.77 6.48
C SER A 57 -2.47 -1.65 6.96
N ILE A 58 -3.23 -2.75 7.02
CA ILE A 58 -4.65 -2.68 7.40
C ILE A 58 -4.78 -2.33 8.89
N GLU A 59 -5.33 -1.15 9.18
CA GLU A 59 -5.66 -0.73 10.54
C GLU A 59 -7.19 -0.72 10.75
N LYS A 60 -7.65 -1.13 11.93
CA LYS A 60 -9.08 -1.10 12.31
C LYS A 60 -9.29 -0.20 13.53
N PRO A 61 -9.31 1.14 13.35
CA PRO A 61 -9.36 2.07 14.48
C PRO A 61 -10.68 2.01 15.27
N SER A 62 -11.77 1.55 14.66
CA SER A 62 -13.05 1.34 15.35
C SER A 62 -13.93 0.29 14.65
N LYS A 63 -14.99 -0.15 15.31
CA LYS A 63 -15.89 -1.19 14.78
C LYS A 63 -16.62 -0.73 13.51
N GLY A 64 -16.20 -1.28 12.37
CA GLY A 64 -16.75 -0.96 11.05
C GLY A 64 -16.00 0.18 10.34
N ILE A 65 -14.81 0.54 10.80
CA ILE A 65 -13.88 1.42 10.08
C ILE A 65 -12.60 0.65 9.81
N ALA A 66 -12.14 0.67 8.56
CA ALA A 66 -10.86 0.13 8.13
C ALA A 66 -10.02 1.24 7.50
N ARG A 67 -8.71 1.22 7.70
CA ARG A 67 -7.75 2.06 6.99
C ARG A 67 -6.74 1.17 6.29
N VAL A 68 -6.31 1.58 5.11
CA VAL A 68 -5.32 0.83 4.34
C VAL A 68 -4.58 1.76 3.39
N TRP A 69 -3.34 1.41 3.10
CA TRP A 69 -2.62 2.00 1.98
C TRP A 69 -2.99 1.30 0.68
N PHE A 70 -3.19 2.08 -0.38
CA PHE A 70 -3.41 1.57 -1.72
C PHE A 70 -2.54 2.29 -2.73
N LYS A 71 -2.25 1.63 -3.84
CA LYS A 71 -1.53 2.20 -4.98
C LYS A 71 -2.20 1.83 -6.29
N THR A 72 -1.93 2.66 -7.30
CA THR A 72 -2.32 2.44 -8.69
C THR A 72 -1.06 2.44 -9.55
N THR A 73 -0.94 1.44 -10.41
CA THR A 73 0.18 1.29 -11.35
C THR A 73 -0.35 1.13 -12.76
N VAL A 74 0.49 1.46 -13.74
CA VAL A 74 0.24 1.09 -15.15
C VAL A 74 0.78 -0.31 -15.37
N GLY A 75 -0.11 -1.24 -15.71
CA GLY A 75 0.27 -2.59 -16.11
C GLY A 75 0.67 -2.65 -17.58
N ASP A 76 1.66 -3.51 -17.88
CA ASP A 76 2.03 -3.83 -19.26
C ASP A 76 0.93 -4.68 -19.93
N ASP A 77 0.70 -4.48 -21.23
CA ASP A 77 -0.35 -5.14 -22.04
C ASP A 77 -0.25 -6.68 -22.10
N ASP A 78 0.88 -7.28 -21.69
CA ASP A 78 1.20 -8.70 -21.91
C ASP A 78 1.21 -9.57 -20.63
N SER A 79 0.74 -9.08 -19.47
CA SER A 79 0.83 -9.85 -18.21
C SER A 79 -0.30 -10.89 -18.05
N GLU A 80 -0.17 -12.01 -18.75
CA GLU A 80 -1.00 -13.21 -18.59
C GLU A 80 -0.70 -14.01 -17.29
N ASN A 81 0.30 -13.59 -16.50
CA ASN A 81 0.59 -14.12 -15.16
C ASN A 81 0.22 -13.11 -14.06
N LEU A 82 -1.06 -13.13 -13.70
CA LEU A 82 -1.71 -12.24 -12.71
C LEU A 82 -1.30 -12.50 -11.24
N ALA A 83 -0.53 -13.54 -10.95
CA ALA A 83 -0.43 -14.07 -9.58
C ALA A 83 0.71 -13.50 -8.72
N GLU A 84 1.84 -13.07 -9.28
CA GLU A 84 3.04 -12.80 -8.46
C GLU A 84 3.95 -11.69 -8.99
N LYS A 85 3.43 -10.68 -9.69
CA LYS A 85 4.21 -9.44 -9.90
C LYS A 85 4.14 -8.62 -8.61
N ASP A 86 5.15 -8.79 -7.77
CA ASP A 86 5.52 -7.79 -6.77
C ASP A 86 5.56 -6.45 -7.50
N GLY A 87 4.78 -5.46 -7.05
CA GLY A 87 4.58 -4.20 -7.77
C GLY A 87 5.82 -3.29 -7.79
N SER A 88 7.02 -3.84 -7.88
CA SER A 88 8.32 -3.18 -7.91
C SER A 88 8.75 -2.74 -9.31
N ASP A 89 8.30 -3.43 -10.36
CA ASP A 89 8.68 -3.14 -11.75
C ASP A 89 7.64 -2.29 -12.51
N GLU A 90 6.45 -2.06 -11.92
CA GLU A 90 5.41 -1.23 -12.53
C GLU A 90 5.54 0.23 -12.07
N SER A 91 5.34 1.19 -12.99
CA SER A 91 5.40 2.61 -12.65
C SER A 91 4.22 3.00 -11.74
N GLU A 92 4.50 3.31 -10.47
CA GLU A 92 3.50 3.79 -9.52
C GLU A 92 3.03 5.19 -9.95
N GLN A 93 1.76 5.31 -10.37
CA GLN A 93 1.15 6.60 -10.70
C GLN A 93 0.64 7.32 -9.45
N TYR A 94 0.08 6.56 -8.52
CA TYR A 94 -0.64 7.10 -7.39
C TYR A 94 -0.52 6.19 -6.17
N ARG A 95 -0.30 6.78 -5.00
CA ARG A 95 -0.38 6.11 -3.71
C ARG A 95 -1.24 6.92 -2.76
N GLY A 96 -2.13 6.25 -2.03
CA GLY A 96 -3.01 6.92 -1.09
C GLY A 96 -3.26 6.10 0.17
N HIS A 97 -3.56 6.80 1.26
CA HIS A 97 -4.03 6.22 2.51
C HIS A 97 -5.52 6.53 2.64
N ILE A 98 -6.35 5.49 2.68
CA ILE A 98 -7.81 5.61 2.68
C ILE A 98 -8.40 5.07 3.97
N GLU A 99 -9.41 5.76 4.49
CA GLU A 99 -10.29 5.29 5.56
C GLU A 99 -11.66 4.94 4.97
N ILE A 100 -12.12 3.72 5.21
CA ILE A 100 -13.40 3.19 4.72
C ILE A 100 -14.29 2.88 5.93
N ASN A 101 -15.51 3.42 5.91
CA ASN A 101 -16.57 3.02 6.82
C ASN A 101 -17.39 1.89 6.18
N CYS A 102 -17.19 0.68 6.69
CA CYS A 102 -17.83 -0.54 6.22
C CYS A 102 -19.36 -0.50 6.36
N LYS A 103 -19.90 0.24 7.35
CA LYS A 103 -21.34 0.29 7.62
C LYS A 103 -22.07 1.28 6.72
N SER A 104 -21.53 2.50 6.60
CA SER A 104 -22.15 3.57 5.81
C SER A 104 -21.77 3.53 4.33
N LYS A 105 -20.88 2.61 3.92
CA LYS A 105 -20.36 2.51 2.55
C LYS A 105 -19.85 3.87 2.07
N SER A 106 -18.99 4.47 2.89
CA SER A 106 -18.40 5.78 2.62
C SER A 106 -16.91 5.75 2.92
N TYR A 107 -16.14 6.62 2.28
CA TYR A 107 -14.70 6.69 2.46
C TYR A 107 -14.20 8.13 2.63
N ARG A 108 -12.99 8.25 3.16
CA ARG A 108 -12.24 9.50 3.26
C ARG A 108 -10.77 9.22 2.94
N MET A 109 -10.18 10.08 2.12
CA MET A 109 -8.74 10.06 1.87
C MET A 109 -8.03 10.75 3.04
N ILE A 110 -7.04 10.08 3.61
CA ILE A 110 -6.20 10.63 4.69
C ILE A 110 -5.00 11.32 4.04
N GLU A 111 -4.32 10.62 3.15
CA GLU A 111 -3.09 11.07 2.48
C GLU A 111 -3.10 10.64 1.01
N GLU A 112 -2.52 11.47 0.14
CA GLU A 112 -2.43 11.22 -1.29
C GLU A 112 -1.07 11.70 -1.82
N THR A 113 -0.39 10.85 -2.58
CA THR A 113 0.87 11.15 -3.25
C THR A 113 0.76 10.71 -4.70
N SER A 114 0.97 11.64 -5.64
CA SER A 114 0.99 11.40 -7.08
C SER A 114 2.38 11.63 -7.67
N SER A 115 2.77 10.82 -8.65
CA SER A 115 4.12 10.84 -9.22
C SER A 115 4.32 11.86 -10.36
N ASP A 116 3.30 12.65 -10.73
CA ASP A 116 3.40 13.64 -11.81
C ASP A 116 4.30 14.82 -11.41
N SER A 117 5.57 14.73 -11.79
CA SER A 117 6.51 15.84 -11.85
C SER A 117 6.14 16.80 -12.99
N SER A 118 5.14 17.64 -12.76
CA SER A 118 5.03 18.92 -13.44
C SER A 118 4.60 19.97 -12.42
N GLU A 119 5.48 20.97 -12.21
CA GLU A 119 5.27 22.18 -11.42
C GLU A 119 3.79 22.57 -11.27
N SER A 120 3.24 22.27 -10.11
CA SER A 120 2.17 23.04 -9.50
C SER A 120 2.74 23.61 -8.21
N GLU A 121 3.20 24.85 -8.29
CA GLU A 121 3.64 25.64 -7.15
C GLU A 121 2.65 25.51 -5.97
N GLY A 122 3.17 25.27 -4.77
CA GLY A 122 2.54 25.74 -3.54
C GLY A 122 1.29 25.03 -3.01
N LYS A 123 1.08 23.73 -3.27
CA LYS A 123 0.21 22.91 -2.42
C LYS A 123 0.98 21.76 -1.81
N GLY A 124 1.68 22.08 -0.71
CA GLY A 124 2.20 21.06 0.19
C GLY A 124 1.10 20.06 0.55
N LEU A 125 1.53 18.81 0.78
CA LEU A 125 0.71 17.71 1.30
C LEU A 125 -0.28 18.27 2.30
N GLN A 126 -1.53 18.43 1.87
CA GLN A 126 -2.60 18.73 2.79
C GLN A 126 -3.34 17.41 2.97
N PRO A 127 -3.15 16.73 4.12
CA PRO A 127 -4.04 15.65 4.51
C PRO A 127 -5.45 16.15 4.29
N SER A 128 -6.32 15.33 3.69
CA SER A 128 -7.73 15.68 3.57
C SER A 128 -8.45 15.54 4.94
N ALA A 129 -7.76 15.95 6.01
CA ALA A 129 -8.22 16.14 7.36
C ALA A 129 -9.25 17.26 7.38
N GLY A 130 -10.50 16.89 7.10
CA GLY A 130 -11.64 17.81 7.16
C GLY A 130 -12.63 17.71 5.99
N LYS A 131 -12.32 16.99 4.91
CA LYS A 131 -13.33 16.77 3.85
C LYS A 131 -14.38 15.78 4.35
N ALA A 132 -15.64 16.11 4.06
CA ALA A 132 -16.77 15.23 4.36
C ALA A 132 -16.57 13.85 3.71
N PRO A 133 -16.98 12.77 4.38
CA PRO A 133 -16.90 11.43 3.83
C PRO A 133 -17.68 11.34 2.52
N ARG A 134 -17.07 10.73 1.51
CA ARG A 134 -17.66 10.53 0.18
C ARG A 134 -18.39 9.20 0.13
N ARG A 135 -19.52 9.16 -0.59
CA ARG A 135 -20.24 7.91 -0.82
C ARG A 135 -19.42 7.00 -1.73
N LEU A 136 -19.39 5.73 -1.38
CA LEU A 136 -18.67 4.70 -2.12
C LEU A 136 -19.60 4.09 -3.18
N TYR A 137 -19.13 4.02 -4.43
CA TYR A 137 -19.83 3.34 -5.52
C TYR A 137 -19.34 1.89 -5.57
N LEU A 138 -20.25 0.92 -5.44
CA LEU A 138 -19.87 -0.49 -5.34
C LEU A 138 -19.30 -1.04 -6.65
N ASP A 139 -19.74 -0.53 -7.80
CA ASP A 139 -19.25 -0.92 -9.13
C ASP A 139 -17.95 -0.18 -9.53
N SER A 140 -17.18 0.32 -8.54
CA SER A 140 -15.92 1.03 -8.76
C SER A 140 -14.75 0.30 -8.13
N ALA A 141 -13.52 0.70 -8.46
CA ALA A 141 -12.31 0.18 -7.81
C ALA A 141 -12.41 0.27 -6.27
N LEU A 142 -12.87 1.39 -5.74
CA LEU A 142 -13.08 1.55 -4.29
C LEU A 142 -14.17 0.64 -3.72
N GLY A 143 -15.12 0.20 -4.54
CA GLY A 143 -16.11 -0.83 -4.20
C GLY A 143 -15.51 -2.22 -4.08
N ALA A 144 -14.60 -2.56 -5.00
CA ALA A 144 -13.82 -3.78 -4.89
C ALA A 144 -12.89 -3.76 -3.67
N LEU A 145 -12.29 -2.60 -3.34
CA LEU A 145 -11.50 -2.43 -2.12
C LEU A 145 -12.36 -2.60 -0.86
N TRP A 146 -13.56 -2.00 -0.84
CA TRP A 146 -14.52 -2.18 0.25
C TRP A 146 -14.85 -3.66 0.47
N SER A 147 -15.12 -4.40 -0.61
CA SER A 147 -15.46 -5.83 -0.52
C SER A 147 -14.30 -6.65 0.06
N ASN A 148 -13.05 -6.33 -0.29
CA ASN A 148 -11.87 -7.01 0.25
C ASN A 148 -11.58 -6.69 1.74
N LEU A 149 -12.05 -5.54 2.26
CA LEU A 149 -11.75 -5.10 3.62
C LEU A 149 -12.90 -5.31 4.61
N CYS A 150 -14.14 -5.32 4.11
CA CYS A 150 -15.36 -5.22 4.91
C CYS A 150 -16.28 -6.44 4.84
N GLU A 151 -16.15 -7.31 3.82
CA GLU A 151 -16.82 -8.62 3.75
C GLU A 151 -15.95 -9.71 4.39
#